data_AF-A0A2D6TY35-F1
#
_entry.id   AF-A0A2D6TY35-F1
#
_cell.length_a   1.000
_cell.length_b   1.000
_cell.length_c   1.000
_cell.angle_alpha   90.00
_cell.angle_beta   90.00
_cell.angle_gamma   90.00
#
_symmetry.space_group_name_H-M   'P 1'
#
loop_
_entity.id
_entity.type
_entity.pdbx_description
1 polymer ?
#
loop_
_entity_poly.entity_id
_entity_poly.type
_entity_poly.pdbx_seq_one_letter_code
_entity_poly.pdbx_strand_id
1 'polypeptide(L)'
;MDNTIKQSVTLDCSEPIYNSTVRVYIGLDKALLAKELNKEYPENCFLYPDWCDAFHVSIPQTRKHYIWLETYNPLDSNDIATLAHEVIHYAMSVLNSAGIPVDKDHDEALTHLFYYTFNYLLLELGKANGSGRKTSKV
;
A
#
# COMPACT_ATOMS: atom_id res chain seq x y z
N MET A 1 20.70 -13.93 -5.71
CA MET A 1 20.35 -12.68 -6.43
C MET A 1 19.44 -11.90 -5.50
N ASP A 2 19.72 -10.62 -5.28
CA ASP A 2 18.83 -9.73 -4.51
C ASP A 2 17.53 -9.54 -5.30
N ASN A 3 16.38 -9.92 -4.72
CA ASN A 3 15.05 -9.77 -5.33
C ASN A 3 14.32 -8.53 -4.79
N THR A 4 15.03 -7.66 -4.05
CA THR A 4 14.48 -6.46 -3.46
C THR A 4 14.22 -5.39 -4.53
N ILE A 5 12.98 -4.91 -4.58
CA ILE A 5 12.56 -3.73 -5.34
C ILE A 5 13.05 -2.50 -4.58
N LYS A 6 14.02 -1.78 -5.17
CA LYS A 6 14.60 -0.52 -4.66
C LYS A 6 14.43 0.65 -5.64
N GLN A 7 13.51 0.50 -6.60
CA GLN A 7 13.20 1.50 -7.61
C GLN A 7 11.78 2.02 -7.39
N SER A 8 11.49 3.22 -7.86
CA SER A 8 10.14 3.78 -7.83
C SER A 8 9.17 2.88 -8.58
N VAL A 9 8.26 2.26 -7.84
CA VAL A 9 7.12 1.51 -8.37
C VAL A 9 5.85 2.16 -7.84
N THR A 10 4.89 2.40 -8.74
CA THR A 10 3.56 2.90 -8.41
C THR A 10 2.53 1.89 -8.88
N LEU A 11 1.70 1.43 -7.95
CA LEU A 11 0.61 0.49 -8.21
C LEU A 11 -0.70 1.07 -7.70
N ASP A 12 -1.76 0.94 -8.48
CA ASP A 12 -3.10 1.35 -8.08
C ASP A 12 -4.01 0.11 -7.98
N CYS A 13 -4.74 0.00 -6.86
CA CYS A 13 -5.79 -0.99 -6.66
C CYS A 13 -7.10 -0.24 -6.36
N SER A 14 -8.17 -0.57 -7.09
CA SER A 14 -9.48 0.08 -6.95
C SER A 14 -10.54 -0.94 -6.57
N GLU A 15 -11.18 -0.73 -5.43
CA GLU A 15 -12.19 -1.63 -4.87
C GLU A 15 -13.58 -1.29 -5.39
N PRO A 16 -14.26 -2.21 -6.09
CA PRO A 16 -15.55 -1.92 -6.68
C PRO A 16 -16.66 -1.73 -5.62
N ILE A 17 -16.54 -2.38 -4.46
CA ILE A 17 -17.60 -2.37 -3.43
C ILE A 17 -17.62 -1.04 -2.67
N TYR A 18 -16.45 -0.56 -2.23
CA TYR A 18 -16.35 0.64 -1.39
C TYR A 18 -16.01 1.91 -2.18
N ASN A 19 -15.74 1.77 -3.48
CA ASN A 19 -15.28 2.85 -4.36
C ASN A 19 -14.09 3.59 -3.72
N SER A 20 -13.09 2.82 -3.28
CA SER A 20 -11.86 3.33 -2.71
C SER A 20 -10.68 2.90 -3.57
N THR A 21 -9.64 3.71 -3.59
CA THR A 21 -8.41 3.41 -4.33
C THR A 21 -7.23 3.49 -3.38
N VAL A 22 -6.36 2.49 -3.42
CA VAL A 22 -5.05 2.53 -2.76
C VAL A 22 -3.95 2.60 -3.80
N ARG A 23 -3.04 3.55 -3.60
CA ARG A 23 -1.81 3.70 -4.36
C ARG A 23 -0.62 3.27 -3.52
N VAL A 24 0.16 2.31 -4.03
CA VAL A 24 1.37 1.82 -3.35
C VAL A 24 2.60 2.42 -4.00
N TYR A 25 3.47 3.01 -3.20
CA TYR A 25 4.79 3.52 -3.58
C TYR A 25 5.89 2.69 -2.93
N ILE A 26 6.86 2.25 -3.73
CA ILE A 26 8.02 1.48 -3.23
C ILE A 26 9.29 2.17 -3.65
N GLY A 27 10.27 2.30 -2.75
CA GLY A 27 11.57 2.90 -3.05
C GLY A 27 11.49 4.37 -3.47
N LEU A 28 10.35 5.02 -3.24
CA LEU A 28 10.18 6.44 -3.47
C LEU A 28 10.76 7.20 -2.29
N ASP A 29 11.50 8.29 -2.54
CA ASP A 29 11.99 9.15 -1.48
C ASP A 29 10.83 9.71 -0.63
N LYS A 30 10.95 9.62 0.71
CA LYS A 30 9.91 10.09 1.65
C LYS A 30 9.56 11.56 1.43
N ALA A 31 10.55 12.43 1.14
CA ALA A 31 10.30 13.85 0.92
C ALA A 31 9.57 14.10 -0.40
N LEU A 32 9.87 13.31 -1.44
CA LEU A 32 9.12 13.35 -2.70
C LEU A 32 7.67 12.92 -2.51
N LEU A 33 7.41 11.82 -1.79
CA LEU A 33 6.06 11.39 -1.47
C LEU A 33 5.32 12.43 -0.61
N ALA A 34 5.96 12.97 0.43
CA ALA A 34 5.39 14.02 1.26
C ALA A 34 5.01 15.25 0.43
N LYS A 35 5.82 15.62 -0.56
CA LYS A 35 5.51 16.71 -1.49
C LYS A 35 4.29 16.39 -2.37
N GLU A 36 4.11 15.14 -2.82
CA GLU A 36 2.92 14.74 -3.57
C GLU A 36 1.67 14.78 -2.68
N LEU A 37 1.73 14.18 -1.49
CA LEU A 37 0.62 14.15 -0.55
C LEU A 37 0.23 15.56 -0.07
N ASN A 38 1.20 16.44 0.20
CA ASN A 38 0.93 17.82 0.61
C ASN A 38 0.22 18.65 -0.47
N LYS A 39 0.32 18.29 -1.77
CA LYS A 39 -0.48 18.96 -2.82
C LYS A 39 -1.95 18.58 -2.73
N GLU A 40 -2.23 17.32 -2.41
CA GLU A 40 -3.60 16.81 -2.30
C GLU A 40 -4.22 17.09 -0.92
N TYR A 41 -3.38 17.21 0.12
CA TYR A 41 -3.82 17.35 1.50
C TYR A 41 -2.85 18.20 2.35
N PRO A 42 -2.81 19.53 2.14
CA PRO A 42 -1.83 20.42 2.77
C PRO A 42 -2.01 20.61 4.29
N GLU A 43 -3.19 20.30 4.84
CA GLU A 43 -3.52 20.56 6.25
C GLU A 43 -2.95 19.52 7.23
N ASN A 44 -2.50 18.36 6.74
CA ASN A 44 -1.80 17.34 7.52
C ASN A 44 -0.40 17.11 6.97
N CYS A 45 0.49 18.10 7.09
CA CYS A 45 1.93 17.92 6.80
C CYS A 45 2.44 16.69 7.55
N PHE A 46 2.59 15.59 6.81
CA PHE A 46 2.93 14.31 7.40
C PHE A 46 4.39 14.33 7.85
N LEU A 47 4.60 14.41 9.16
CA LEU A 47 5.91 14.17 9.77
C LEU A 47 5.99 12.67 10.07
N TYR A 48 6.25 11.87 9.04
CA TYR A 48 6.57 10.46 9.25
C TYR A 48 7.95 10.36 9.89
N PRO A 49 8.11 9.63 10.99
CA PRO A 49 9.43 9.46 11.59
C PRO A 49 10.39 8.79 10.61
N ASP A 50 11.66 9.20 10.64
CA ASP A 50 12.69 8.66 9.75
C ASP A 50 12.89 7.14 9.95
N TRP A 51 12.54 6.61 11.12
CA TRP A 51 12.66 5.19 11.47
C TRP A 51 11.55 4.28 10.92
N CYS A 52 10.48 4.81 10.33
CA CYS A 52 9.46 3.98 9.68
C CYS A 52 9.93 3.46 8.31
N ASP A 53 9.90 2.15 8.11
CA ASP A 53 10.16 1.45 6.84
C ASP A 53 8.90 1.29 5.98
N ALA A 54 7.72 1.54 6.56
CA ALA A 54 6.44 1.61 5.87
C ALA A 54 5.45 2.55 6.56
N PHE A 55 4.44 3.00 5.82
CA PHE A 55 3.26 3.66 6.40
C PHE A 55 2.05 3.68 5.45
N HIS A 56 0.87 3.80 6.05
CA HIS A 56 -0.40 4.04 5.40
C HIS A 56 -0.90 5.47 5.63
N VAL A 57 -1.53 6.03 4.60
CA VAL A 57 -2.19 7.33 4.60
C VAL A 57 -3.60 7.17 4.08
N SER A 58 -4.57 7.78 4.76
CA SER A 58 -5.95 7.90 4.30
C SER A 58 -6.30 9.37 4.12
N ILE A 59 -6.91 9.73 3.00
CA ILE A 59 -7.52 11.05 2.78
C ILE A 59 -9.04 10.87 2.83
N PRO A 60 -9.69 11.11 3.99
CA PRO A 60 -11.10 10.74 4.20
C PRO A 60 -12.07 11.40 3.21
N GLN A 61 -11.78 12.64 2.79
CA GLN A 61 -12.67 13.41 1.91
C GLN A 61 -12.71 12.84 0.48
N THR A 62 -11.65 12.16 0.05
CA THR A 62 -11.50 11.67 -1.33
C THR A 62 -11.52 10.15 -1.45
N ARG A 63 -11.57 9.42 -0.32
CA ARG A 63 -11.48 7.95 -0.25
C ARG A 63 -10.24 7.40 -0.97
N LYS A 64 -9.19 8.22 -1.00
CA LYS A 64 -7.88 7.85 -1.53
C LYS A 64 -6.99 7.40 -0.39
N HIS A 65 -6.24 6.36 -0.66
CA HIS A 65 -5.32 5.79 0.28
C HIS A 65 -3.95 5.63 -0.36
N TYR A 66 -2.92 5.73 0.46
CA TYR A 66 -1.54 5.58 0.02
C TYR A 66 -0.82 4.66 0.96
N ILE A 67 -0.06 3.72 0.41
CA ILE A 67 0.88 2.89 1.16
C ILE A 67 2.26 3.22 0.63
N TRP A 68 3.20 3.44 1.53
CA TRP A 68 4.60 3.60 1.18
C TRP A 68 5.43 2.52 1.84
N LEU A 69 6.35 1.95 1.07
CA LEU A 69 7.35 0.99 1.53
C LEU A 69 8.73 1.49 1.12
N GLU A 70 9.70 1.48 2.03
CA GLU A 70 11.08 1.88 1.72
C GLU A 70 11.69 0.98 0.66
N THR A 71 11.53 -0.33 0.84
CA THR A 71 11.91 -1.36 -0.12
C THR A 71 10.92 -2.51 -0.06
N TYR A 72 10.96 -3.43 -1.02
CA TYR A 72 10.11 -4.62 -0.96
C TYR A 72 10.72 -5.82 -1.69
N ASN A 73 10.84 -6.95 -0.99
CA ASN A 73 11.25 -8.22 -1.52
C ASN A 73 10.10 -9.23 -1.37
N PRO A 74 9.49 -9.71 -2.47
CA PRO A 74 8.36 -10.65 -2.42
C PRO A 74 8.74 -12.05 -1.93
N LEU A 75 10.01 -12.30 -1.61
CA LEU A 75 10.48 -13.55 -1.01
C LEU A 75 10.89 -13.39 0.46
N ASP A 76 10.87 -12.16 0.99
CA ASP A 76 11.18 -11.88 2.38
C ASP A 76 9.89 -11.85 3.22
N SER A 77 9.86 -12.61 4.31
CA SER A 77 8.67 -12.71 5.15
C SER A 77 8.36 -11.42 5.90
N ASN A 78 9.36 -10.60 6.23
CA ASN A 78 9.14 -9.35 6.93
C ASN A 78 8.49 -8.35 5.96
N ASP A 79 9.00 -8.22 4.74
CA ASP A 79 8.40 -7.33 3.75
C ASP A 79 6.95 -7.71 3.41
N ILE A 80 6.66 -9.00 3.29
CA ILE A 80 5.29 -9.52 3.10
C ILE A 80 4.40 -9.15 4.31
N ALA A 81 4.92 -9.33 5.53
CA ALA A 81 4.18 -9.00 6.75
C ALA A 81 3.94 -7.49 6.89
N THR A 82 4.92 -6.66 6.52
CA THR A 82 4.81 -5.20 6.50
C THR A 82 3.75 -4.75 5.49
N LEU A 83 3.76 -5.30 4.26
CA LEU A 83 2.69 -5.01 3.29
C LEU A 83 1.33 -5.44 3.83
N ALA A 84 1.22 -6.63 4.43
CA ALA A 84 -0.04 -7.09 5.02
C ALA A 84 -0.53 -6.16 6.13
N HIS A 85 0.37 -5.67 6.98
CA HIS A 85 0.07 -4.71 8.04
C HIS A 85 -0.55 -3.42 7.46
N GLU A 86 0.09 -2.83 6.45
CA GLU A 86 -0.41 -1.60 5.84
C GLU A 86 -1.73 -1.81 5.08
N VAL A 87 -1.94 -2.98 4.48
CA VAL A 87 -3.22 -3.34 3.86
C VAL A 87 -4.34 -3.50 4.90
N ILE A 88 -4.04 -3.98 6.12
CA ILE A 88 -5.01 -3.99 7.22
C ILE A 88 -5.42 -2.56 7.60
N HIS A 89 -4.46 -1.64 7.77
CA HIS A 89 -4.76 -0.23 8.04
C HIS A 89 -5.61 0.42 6.94
N TYR A 90 -5.31 0.11 5.68
CA TYR A 90 -6.13 0.48 4.56
C TYR A 90 -7.57 -0.06 4.69
N ALA A 91 -7.73 -1.37 4.89
CA ALA A 91 -9.05 -1.99 4.96
C ALA A 91 -9.90 -1.42 6.10
N MET A 92 -9.30 -1.24 7.29
CA MET A 92 -9.95 -0.60 8.43
C MET A 92 -10.37 0.85 8.11
N SER A 93 -9.53 1.61 7.41
CA SER A 93 -9.83 3.00 7.03
C SER A 93 -10.98 3.11 6.04
N VAL A 94 -11.06 2.18 5.09
CA VAL A 94 -12.15 2.09 4.12
C VAL A 94 -13.47 1.75 4.82
N LEU A 95 -13.49 0.73 5.67
CA LEU A 95 -14.69 0.35 6.42
C LEU A 95 -15.18 1.46 7.33
N ASN A 96 -14.28 2.09 8.09
CA ASN A 96 -14.62 3.23 8.94
C ASN A 96 -15.24 4.38 8.13
N SER A 97 -14.70 4.65 6.93
CA SER A 97 -15.21 5.69 6.02
C SER A 97 -16.57 5.33 5.41
N ALA A 98 -16.91 4.04 5.35
CA ALA A 98 -18.22 3.53 4.96
C ALA A 98 -19.23 3.46 6.13
N GLY A 99 -18.81 3.84 7.35
CA GLY A 99 -19.63 3.73 8.56
C GLY A 99 -19.79 2.30 9.09
N ILE A 100 -18.88 1.40 8.70
CA ILE A 100 -18.86 0.00 9.13
C ILE A 100 -17.83 -0.14 10.25
N PRO A 101 -18.23 -0.47 11.48
CA PRO A 101 -17.29 -0.66 12.59
C PRO A 101 -16.44 -1.92 12.40
N VAL A 102 -15.22 -1.89 12.92
CA VAL A 102 -14.35 -3.08 12.96
C VAL A 102 -14.64 -3.84 14.26
N ASP A 103 -15.59 -4.76 14.19
CA ASP A 103 -15.98 -5.64 15.29
C ASP A 103 -16.25 -7.07 14.79
N LYS A 104 -16.64 -7.96 15.71
CA LYS A 104 -16.92 -9.37 15.41
C LYS A 104 -18.10 -9.60 14.45
N ASP A 105 -19.00 -8.63 14.30
CA ASP A 105 -20.19 -8.77 13.46
C ASP A 105 -19.87 -8.34 12.01
N HIS A 106 -18.71 -7.70 11.80
CA HIS A 106 -18.22 -7.20 10.51
C HIS A 106 -16.79 -7.69 10.18
N ASP A 107 -16.30 -8.72 10.88
CA ASP A 107 -14.97 -9.29 10.67
C ASP A 107 -14.80 -9.87 9.25
N GLU A 108 -15.87 -10.42 8.69
CA GLU A 108 -15.93 -10.91 7.32
C GLU A 108 -15.69 -9.78 6.31
N ALA A 109 -16.27 -8.59 6.51
CA ALA A 109 -16.05 -7.45 5.63
C ALA A 109 -14.59 -6.99 5.63
N LEU A 110 -13.96 -6.93 6.82
CA LEU A 110 -12.54 -6.63 6.95
C LEU A 110 -11.69 -7.70 6.25
N THR A 111 -12.03 -8.97 6.48
CA THR A 111 -11.30 -10.12 5.95
C THR A 111 -11.34 -10.15 4.43
N HIS A 112 -12.50 -9.97 3.81
CA HIS A 112 -12.63 -9.95 2.35
C HIS A 112 -11.86 -8.78 1.72
N LEU A 113 -11.99 -7.58 2.28
CA LEU A 113 -11.30 -6.41 1.78
C LEU A 113 -9.77 -6.58 1.90
N PHE A 114 -9.29 -7.01 3.07
CA PHE A 114 -7.89 -7.33 3.26
C PHE A 114 -7.39 -8.36 2.24
N TYR A 115 -8.07 -9.50 2.11
CA TYR A 115 -7.62 -10.58 1.23
C TYR A 115 -7.62 -10.18 -0.24
N TYR A 116 -8.66 -9.49 -0.70
CA TYR A 116 -8.73 -9.04 -2.08
C TYR A 116 -7.57 -8.07 -2.37
N THR A 117 -7.41 -7.01 -1.57
CA THR A 117 -6.40 -5.98 -1.83
C THR A 117 -4.99 -6.54 -1.70
N PHE A 118 -4.75 -7.32 -0.64
CA PHE A 118 -3.43 -7.91 -0.39
C PHE A 118 -3.01 -8.86 -1.52
N ASN A 119 -3.90 -9.77 -1.94
CA ASN A 119 -3.59 -10.70 -3.03
C ASN A 119 -3.40 -9.97 -4.36
N TYR A 120 -4.20 -8.94 -4.64
CA TYR A 120 -4.02 -8.12 -5.84
C TYR A 120 -2.64 -7.45 -5.85
N LEU A 121 -2.27 -6.78 -4.76
CA LEU A 121 -0.98 -6.10 -4.64
C LEU A 121 0.19 -7.09 -4.71
N LEU A 122 0.09 -8.25 -4.07
CA LEU A 122 1.12 -9.31 -4.17
C LEU A 122 1.35 -9.75 -5.62
N LEU A 123 0.28 -9.95 -6.39
CA LEU A 123 0.39 -10.34 -7.80
C LEU A 123 1.05 -9.25 -8.64
N GLU A 124 0.65 -7.99 -8.46
CA GLU A 124 1.23 -6.86 -9.18
C GLU A 124 2.71 -6.64 -8.83
N LEU A 125 3.09 -6.80 -7.56
CA LEU A 125 4.48 -6.72 -7.11
C LEU A 125 5.33 -7.87 -7.65
N GLY A 126 4.77 -9.07 -7.73
CA GLY A 126 5.40 -10.22 -8.38
C GLY A 126 5.70 -9.94 -9.86
N LYS A 127 4.76 -9.32 -10.58
CA LYS A 127 4.95 -8.88 -11.98
C LYS A 127 6.01 -7.79 -12.10
N ALA A 128 6.01 -6.80 -11.21
CA ALA A 128 7.00 -5.73 -11.21
C ALA A 128 8.42 -6.26 -11.01
N ASN A 129 8.60 -7.21 -10.08
CA ASN A 129 9.87 -7.89 -9.86
C ASN A 129 10.30 -8.74 -11.08
N GLY A 130 9.35 -9.50 -11.65
CA GLY A 130 9.59 -10.32 -12.85
C GLY A 130 9.94 -9.51 -14.10
N SER A 131 9.35 -8.33 -14.27
CA SER A 131 9.56 -7.45 -15.44
C SER A 131 10.92 -6.74 -15.43
N GLY A 132 11.56 -6.63 -14.25
CA GLY A 132 12.97 -6.24 -14.11
C GLY A 132 13.95 -7.30 -14.61
N ARG A 133 13.51 -8.55 -14.79
CA ARG A 133 14.30 -9.62 -15.41
C ARG A 133 14.16 -9.56 -16.94
N LYS A 134 14.77 -8.56 -17.58
CA LYS A 134 15.19 -8.78 -18.98
C LYS A 134 16.15 -9.95 -18.96
N THR A 135 15.70 -11.10 -19.47
CA THR A 135 16.52 -12.29 -19.67
C THR A 135 17.74 -11.90 -20.49
N SER A 136 18.93 -11.93 -19.90
CA SER A 136 20.16 -12.10 -20.67
C SER A 136 20.04 -13.44 -21.38
N LYS A 137 19.73 -13.40 -22.68
CA LYS A 137 20.01 -14.53 -23.56
C LYS A 137 21.53 -14.64 -23.65
N VAL A 138 22.04 -15.79 -23.22
CA VAL A 138 23.37 -16.31 -23.61
C VAL A 138 23.34 -16.57 -25.10
#